data_AF-A0A7V7WHI8-F1
#
_entry.id   AF-A0A7V7WHI8-F1
#
_cell.length_a   1.000
_cell.length_b   1.000
_cell.length_c   1.000
_cell.angle_alpha   90.00
_cell.angle_beta   90.00
_cell.angle_gamma   90.00
#
_symmetry.space_group_name_H-M   'P 1'
#
loop_
_entity.id
_entity.type
_entity.pdbx_description
1 polymer ?
#
loop_
_entity_poly.entity_id
_entity_poly.type
_entity_poly.pdbx_seq_one_letter_code
_entity_poly.pdbx_strand_id
1 'polypeptide(L)'
;MSSTERLCIVCYDVRHPRRWRRLFRIMKGYGEWLQLSVFQCRLDGQRRVALEAELVEVIRTGEDHVLIIDVGPADQVAPRFCSLGQTFDPLTRGPLIV
;
A
#
# COMPACT_ATOMS: atom_id res chain seq x y z
N MET A 1 -3.69 -3.41 -24.35
CA MET A 1 -4.70 -3.88 -23.39
C MET A 1 -4.46 -3.13 -22.10
N SER A 2 -5.39 -2.30 -21.64
CA SER A 2 -5.21 -1.59 -20.37
C SER A 2 -5.22 -2.63 -19.25
N SER A 3 -4.15 -2.70 -18.45
CA SER A 3 -4.22 -3.40 -17.16
C SER A 3 -5.40 -2.82 -16.36
N THR A 4 -6.19 -3.70 -15.75
CA THR A 4 -7.27 -3.32 -14.82
C THR A 4 -6.70 -2.86 -13.47
N GLU A 5 -5.39 -3.05 -13.26
CA GLU A 5 -4.74 -2.66 -12.03
C GLU A 5 -4.70 -1.15 -11.87
N ARG A 6 -5.07 -0.71 -10.67
CA ARG A 6 -4.92 0.65 -10.19
C ARG A 6 -3.67 0.74 -9.34
N LEU A 7 -2.94 1.84 -9.48
CA LEU A 7 -1.92 2.21 -8.53
C LEU A 7 -2.61 2.85 -7.32
N CYS A 8 -2.41 2.29 -6.15
CA CYS A 8 -3.00 2.78 -4.91
C CYS A 8 -1.91 3.12 -3.89
N ILE A 9 -2.07 4.23 -3.18
CA ILE A 9 -1.31 4.51 -1.96
C ILE A 9 -2.18 4.14 -0.77
N VAL A 10 -1.65 3.30 0.11
CA VAL A 10 -2.33 2.87 1.34
C VAL A 10 -1.59 3.48 2.53
N CYS A 11 -2.27 4.34 3.26
CA CYS A 11 -1.76 4.97 4.48
C CYS A 11 -2.52 4.44 5.68
N TYR A 12 -1.84 4.24 6.81
CA TYR A 12 -2.50 3.78 8.03
C TYR A 12 -1.98 4.47 9.29
N ASP A 13 -2.90 4.70 10.22
CA ASP A 13 -2.62 5.09 11.60
C ASP A 13 -3.22 4.03 12.52
N VAL A 14 -2.35 3.23 13.13
CA VAL A 14 -2.73 2.11 14.01
C VAL A 14 -2.00 2.23 15.33
N ARG A 15 -2.77 2.44 16.40
CA ARG A 15 -2.21 2.76 17.72
C ARG A 15 -1.65 1.55 18.46
N HIS A 16 -2.23 0.36 18.22
CA HIS A 16 -1.89 -0.83 18.99
C HIS A 16 -0.80 -1.68 18.32
N PRO A 17 0.35 -1.94 18.97
CA PRO A 17 1.49 -2.62 18.34
C PRO A 17 1.19 -4.02 17.79
N ARG A 18 0.28 -4.78 18.41
CA ARG A 18 -0.08 -6.11 17.90
C ARG A 18 -0.91 -6.04 16.61
N ARG A 19 -1.83 -5.08 16.51
CA ARG A 19 -2.65 -4.87 15.30
C ARG A 19 -1.78 -4.31 14.18
N TRP A 20 -0.91 -3.35 14.51
CA TRP A 20 0.08 -2.81 13.57
C TRP A 20 0.96 -3.90 12.96
N ARG A 21 1.53 -4.81 13.76
CA ARG A 21 2.35 -5.93 13.24
C ARG A 21 1.57 -6.85 12.30
N ARG A 22 0.28 -7.07 12.57
CA ARG A 22 -0.58 -7.91 11.71
C ARG A 22 -0.91 -7.17 10.41
N LEU A 23 -1.32 -5.90 10.49
CA LEU A 23 -1.57 -5.05 9.32
C LEU A 23 -0.33 -4.94 8.45
N PHE A 24 0.84 -4.65 9.02
CA PHE A 24 2.09 -4.54 8.29
C PHE A 24 2.41 -5.83 7.51
N ARG A 25 2.16 -7.00 8.11
CA ARG A 25 2.37 -8.29 7.45
C ARG A 25 1.41 -8.49 6.27
N ILE A 26 0.14 -8.11 6.43
CA ILE A 26 -0.85 -8.13 5.34
C ILE A 26 -0.37 -7.22 4.21
N MET A 27 -0.04 -5.96 4.51
CA MET A 27 0.36 -4.97 3.50
C MET A 27 1.56 -5.40 2.65
N LYS A 28 2.53 -6.11 3.24
CA LYS A 28 3.67 -6.69 2.48
C LYS A 28 3.27 -7.73 1.43
N GLY A 29 2.08 -8.33 1.51
CA GLY A 29 1.53 -9.20 0.47
C GLY A 29 0.86 -8.46 -0.69
N TYR A 30 0.52 -7.19 -0.48
CA TYR A 30 -0.26 -6.39 -1.43
C TYR A 30 0.54 -5.29 -2.14
N GLY A 31 1.66 -4.84 -1.56
CA GLY A 31 2.44 -3.76 -2.14
C GLY A 31 3.81 -3.57 -1.52
N GLU A 32 4.49 -2.54 -2.01
CA GLU A 32 5.83 -2.15 -1.61
C GLU A 32 5.77 -1.15 -0.44
N TRP A 33 6.66 -1.32 0.53
CA TRP A 33 6.72 -0.47 1.72
C TRP A 33 7.49 0.82 1.42
N LEU A 34 6.83 1.98 1.51
CA LEU A 34 7.44 3.27 1.19
C LEU A 34 7.95 4.02 2.42
N GLN A 35 7.13 4.07 3.47
CA GLN A 35 7.46 4.68 4.77
C GLN A 35 6.75 3.92 5.87
N LEU A 36 7.10 4.18 7.14
CA LEU A 36 6.59 3.45 8.31
C LEU A 36 5.09 3.12 8.23
N SER A 37 4.27 4.07 7.77
CA SER A 37 2.81 3.97 7.68
C SER A 37 2.25 4.10 6.26
N VAL A 38 3.07 3.89 5.22
CA VAL A 38 2.69 4.12 3.82
C VAL A 38 3.17 2.97 2.93
N PHE A 39 2.25 2.43 2.12
CA PHE A 39 2.51 1.41 1.11
C PHE A 39 2.03 1.87 -0.27
N GLN A 40 2.74 1.44 -1.31
CA GLN A 40 2.29 1.54 -2.69
C GLN A 40 1.87 0.16 -3.20
N CYS A 41 0.63 0.04 -3.63
CA CYS A 41 0.05 -1.21 -4.10
C CYS A 41 -0.37 -1.10 -5.58
N ARG A 42 -0.23 -2.20 -6.33
CA ARG A 42 -0.95 -2.39 -7.60
C ARG A 42 -2.10 -3.34 -7.33
N LEU A 43 -3.32 -2.85 -7.48
CA LEU A 43 -4.53 -3.57 -7.11
C LEU A 43 -5.50 -3.60 -8.29
N ASP A 44 -5.82 -4.80 -8.75
CA ASP A 44 -7.06 -5.00 -9.50
C ASP A 44 -8.27 -5.03 -8.54
N GLY A 45 -9.48 -5.15 -9.09
CA GLY A 45 -10.71 -5.15 -8.29
C GLY A 45 -10.77 -6.29 -7.27
N GLN A 46 -10.29 -7.49 -7.62
CA GLN A 46 -10.34 -8.64 -6.72
C GLN A 46 -9.33 -8.50 -5.58
N ARG A 47 -8.09 -8.08 -5.90
CA ARG A 47 -7.04 -7.82 -4.90
C ARG A 47 -7.44 -6.70 -3.96
N ARG A 48 -8.12 -5.67 -4.46
CA ARG A 48 -8.64 -4.58 -3.62
C ARG A 48 -9.66 -5.08 -2.61
N VAL A 49 -10.65 -5.85 -3.05
CA VAL A 49 -11.67 -6.42 -2.14
C VAL A 49 -11.04 -7.35 -1.10
N ALA A 50 -10.07 -8.19 -1.51
CA ALA A 50 -9.37 -9.07 -0.59
C ALA A 50 -8.57 -8.29 0.46
N LEU A 51 -7.84 -7.24 0.04
CA LEU A 51 -7.12 -6.35 0.95
C LEU A 51 -8.07 -5.70 1.96
N GLU A 52 -9.18 -5.11 1.48
CA GLU A 52 -10.15 -4.44 2.34
C GLU A 52 -10.74 -5.42 3.38
N ALA A 53 -11.09 -6.64 2.97
CA ALA A 53 -11.58 -7.68 3.88
C ALA A 53 -10.55 -8.06 4.95
N GLU A 54 -9.29 -8.30 4.57
CA GLU A 54 -8.23 -8.63 5.52
C GLU A 54 -7.93 -7.49 6.50
N LEU A 55 -8.00 -6.23 6.04
CA LEU A 55 -7.77 -5.06 6.89
C LEU A 55 -8.89 -4.87 7.91
N VAL A 56 -10.15 -5.04 7.51
CA VAL A 56 -11.32 -4.94 8.41
C VAL A 56 -11.20 -5.92 9.60
N GLU A 57 -10.67 -7.12 9.38
CA GLU A 57 -10.43 -8.13 10.42
C GLU A 57 -9.28 -7.78 11.40
N VAL A 58 -8.51 -6.73 11.10
CA VAL A 58 -7.35 -6.32 11.90
C VAL A 58 -7.54 -4.97 12.56
N ILE A 59 -8.18 -4.02 11.89
CA ILE A 59 -8.36 -2.66 12.40
C ILE A 59 -9.47 -2.62 13.44
N ARG A 60 -9.31 -1.73 14.42
CA ARG A 60 -10.38 -1.44 15.39
C ARG A 60 -11.10 -0.15 15.00
N THR A 61 -12.38 -0.28 14.67
CA THR A 61 -13.27 0.86 14.40
C THR A 61 -13.24 1.87 15.54
N GLY A 62 -13.03 3.15 15.20
CA GLY A 62 -12.94 4.25 16.16
C GLY A 62 -11.56 4.47 16.78
N GLU A 63 -10.59 3.57 16.57
CA GLU A 63 -9.21 3.73 17.06
C GLU A 63 -8.18 3.81 15.94
N ASP A 64 -8.33 2.95 14.93
CA ASP A 64 -7.41 2.82 13.83
C ASP A 64 -8.02 3.40 12.56
N HIS A 65 -7.17 3.89 11.65
CA HIS A 65 -7.61 4.48 10.40
C HIS A 65 -6.73 4.02 9.25
N VAL A 66 -7.36 3.64 8.13
CA VAL A 66 -6.67 3.27 6.90
C VAL A 66 -7.30 4.03 5.75
N LEU A 67 -6.47 4.64 4.91
CA LEU A 67 -6.87 5.32 3.69
C LEU A 67 -6.30 4.54 2.49
N ILE A 68 -7.15 4.24 1.51
CA ILE A 68 -6.75 3.68 0.22
C ILE A 68 -7.03 4.73 -0.85
N ILE A 69 -5.96 5.30 -1.39
CA ILE A 69 -6.00 6.39 -2.37
C ILE A 69 -5.71 5.79 -3.75
N ASP A 70 -6.72 5.76 -4.62
CA ASP A 70 -6.55 5.37 -6.02
C ASP A 70 -5.90 6.54 -6.79
N VAL A 71 -4.70 6.32 -7.29
CA VAL A 71 -3.91 7.30 -8.04
C VAL A 71 -4.22 7.23 -9.55
N GLY A 72 -4.77 6.10 -10.03
CA GLY A 72 -5.13 5.88 -11.42
C GLY A 72 -4.60 4.55 -12.00
N PRO A 73 -4.68 4.37 -13.33
CA PRO A 73 -4.23 3.13 -13.97
C PRO A 73 -2.74 2.88 -13.77
N ALA A 74 -2.37 1.69 -13.29
CA ALA A 74 -1.02 1.40 -12.79
C ALA A 74 0.10 1.55 -13.82
N ASP A 75 -0.20 1.31 -15.10
CA ASP A 75 0.78 1.41 -16.19
C ASP A 75 0.84 2.80 -16.84
N GLN A 76 -0.05 3.72 -16.45
CA GLN A 76 -0.13 5.07 -17.03
C GLN A 76 0.28 6.17 -16.04
N VAL A 77 0.43 5.82 -14.76
CA VAL A 77 0.71 6.76 -13.69
C VAL A 77 2.09 6.49 -13.11
N ALA A 78 2.96 7.52 -13.20
CA ALA A 78 4.21 7.58 -12.47
C ALA A 78 4.05 8.56 -11.29
N PRO A 79 3.86 8.08 -10.05
CA PRO A 79 3.72 8.95 -8.90
C PRO A 79 5.01 9.75 -8.70
N ARG A 80 4.86 11.06 -8.48
CA ARG A 80 5.98 11.94 -8.20
C ARG A 80 6.16 12.03 -6.70
N PHE A 81 7.34 11.67 -6.22
CA PHE A 81 7.70 11.79 -4.82
C PHE A 81 8.63 12.99 -4.60
N CYS A 82 8.39 13.70 -3.51
CA CYS A 82 9.31 14.68 -2.96
C CYS A 82 9.65 14.20 -1.55
N SER A 83 10.93 13.95 -1.28
CA SER A 83 11.41 13.52 0.03
C SER A 83 12.26 14.59 0.67
N LEU A 84 12.06 14.78 1.97
CA LEU A 84 12.81 15.73 2.79
C LEU A 84 13.46 14.98 3.97
N GLY A 85 14.67 15.36 4.34
CA GLY A 85 15.41 14.79 5.47
C GLY A 85 16.19 13.52 5.17
N GLN A 86 15.54 12.49 4.60
CA GLN A 86 16.20 11.26 4.14
C GLN A 86 16.04 11.06 2.64
N THR A 87 16.99 10.34 2.04
CA THR A 87 16.87 9.87 0.65
C THR A 87 15.72 8.88 0.54
N PHE A 88 14.88 9.06 -0.47
CA PHE A 88 13.80 8.15 -0.81
C PHE A 88 14.08 7.57 -2.18
N ASP A 89 14.31 6.27 -2.24
CA ASP A 89 14.44 5.53 -3.48
C ASP A 89 13.21 4.62 -3.62
N PRO A 90 12.19 5.03 -4.39
CA PRO A 90 11.06 4.15 -4.67
C PRO A 90 11.60 2.98 -5.48
N LEU A 91 11.59 1.79 -4.88
CA LEU A 91 12.02 0.55 -5.53
C LEU A 91 11.39 0.46 -6.92
N THR A 92 12.21 0.66 -7.94
CA THR A 92 11.80 0.45 -9.33
C THR A 92 11.75 -1.06 -9.51
N ARG A 93 10.58 -1.62 -9.85
CA ARG A 93 10.50 -3.02 -10.25
C ARG A 93 11.25 -3.21 -11.57
N GLY A 94 12.55 -3.45 -11.46
CA GLY A 94 13.35 -4.08 -12.50
C GLY A 94 13.29 -5.60 -12.36
N PRO A 95 13.67 -6.36 -13.40
CA PRO A 95 13.91 -7.79 -13.26
C PRO A 95 14.95 -8.02 -12.16
N LEU A 96 14.59 -8.80 -11.15
CA LEU A 96 15.50 -9.23 -10.10
C LEU A 96 16.33 -10.38 -10.67
N ILE A 97 17.52 -10.07 -11.16
CA ILE A 97 18.46 -11.08 -11.66
C ILE A 97 19.02 -11.79 -10.42
N VAL A 98 18.69 -13.07 -10.27
CA VAL A 98 19.28 -13.98 -9.28
C VAL A 98 20.36 -14.80 -9.94
#